data_AF-A0A318DZV6-F1
#
_entry.id   AF-A0A318DZV6-F1
#
_cell.length_a   1.000
_cell.length_b   1.000
_cell.length_c   1.000
_cell.angle_alpha   90.00
_cell.angle_beta   90.00
_cell.angle_gamma   90.00
#
_symmetry.space_group_name_H-M   'P 1'
#
loop_
_entity.id
_entity.type
_entity.pdbx_description
1 polymer ?
#
loop_
_entity_poly.entity_id
_entity_poly.type
_entity_poly.pdbx_seq_one_letter_code
_entity_poly.pdbx_strand_id
1 'polypeptide(L)'
;MSGSALERHIARREVIPQVQNRPDREYPEVRWDQYGVVPTNEVAVTASCGPIAVFALAPSGLVFPVMADRIYGTDVMDIQLGQELAEALWRRHGVELAAQALSQRIGRR
;
A
#
# COMPACT_ATOMS: atom_id res chain seq x y z
N MET A 1 -0.22 -0.88 11.88
CA MET A 1 -0.66 -2.07 11.12
C MET A 1 -0.49 -3.40 11.85
N SER A 2 0.27 -3.46 12.95
CA SER A 2 0.56 -4.71 13.65
C SER A 2 -0.70 -5.53 14.00
N GLY A 3 -0.73 -6.79 13.57
CA GLY A 3 -1.82 -7.75 13.71
C GLY A 3 -2.83 -7.80 12.55
N SER A 4 -2.70 -6.98 11.51
CA SER A 4 -3.67 -6.92 10.41
C SER A 4 -3.66 -8.19 9.53
N ALA A 5 -4.76 -8.41 8.79
CA ALA A 5 -4.83 -9.52 7.83
C ALA A 5 -3.74 -9.39 6.75
N LEU A 6 -3.51 -8.17 6.24
CA LEU A 6 -2.48 -7.89 5.26
C LEU A 6 -1.07 -8.20 5.79
N GLU A 7 -0.76 -7.80 7.03
CA GLU A 7 0.55 -8.06 7.61
C GLU A 7 0.82 -9.57 7.75
N ARG A 8 -0.21 -10.37 8.06
CA ARG A 8 -0.09 -11.84 8.06
C ARG A 8 0.25 -12.40 6.68
N HIS A 9 -0.39 -11.91 5.62
CA HIS A 9 -0.08 -12.33 4.25
C HIS A 9 1.34 -11.93 3.85
N ILE A 10 1.77 -10.71 4.18
CA ILE A 10 3.15 -10.25 3.96
C ILE A 10 4.15 -11.17 4.69
N ALA A 11 3.93 -11.44 5.98
CA ALA A 11 4.81 -12.28 6.79
C ALA A 11 4.92 -13.72 6.26
N ARG A 12 3.85 -14.25 5.67
CA ARG A 12 3.80 -15.59 5.05
C ARG A 12 4.32 -15.62 3.61
N ARG A 13 4.74 -14.48 3.05
CA ARG A 13 5.12 -14.35 1.63
C ARG A 13 3.99 -14.74 0.67
N GLU A 14 2.75 -14.45 1.06
CA GLU A 14 1.54 -14.69 0.27
C GLU A 14 1.15 -13.44 -0.54
N VAL A 15 2.13 -12.60 -0.88
CA VAL A 15 1.94 -11.36 -1.63
C VAL A 15 2.98 -11.21 -2.73
N ILE A 16 2.58 -10.54 -3.81
CA ILE A 16 3.45 -10.08 -4.88
C ILE A 16 3.65 -8.58 -4.69
N PRO A 17 4.87 -8.10 -4.38
CA PRO A 17 5.14 -6.67 -4.31
C PRO A 17 5.04 -6.04 -5.71
N GLN A 18 4.15 -5.07 -5.86
CA GLN A 18 3.90 -4.38 -7.14
C GLN A 18 4.51 -2.96 -7.15
N VAL A 19 4.47 -2.27 -6.00
CA VAL A 19 5.18 -1.01 -5.74
C VAL A 19 5.76 -1.08 -4.34
N GLN A 20 7.02 -0.65 -4.16
CA GLN A 20 7.68 -0.72 -2.86
C GLN A 20 8.36 0.59 -2.50
N ASN A 21 8.20 1.00 -1.25
CA ASN A 21 8.88 2.12 -0.59
C ASN A 21 8.84 3.42 -1.40
N ARG A 22 7.75 3.66 -2.13
CA ARG A 22 7.60 4.84 -2.98
C ARG A 22 7.36 6.06 -2.09
N PRO A 23 8.23 7.08 -2.12
CA PRO A 23 7.98 8.30 -1.36
C PRO A 23 6.76 9.02 -1.93
N ASP A 24 5.95 9.59 -1.04
CA ASP A 24 4.97 10.58 -1.43
C ASP A 24 5.66 11.80 -2.08
N ARG A 25 4.96 12.43 -3.03
CA ARG A 25 5.51 13.55 -3.80
C ARG A 25 5.68 14.81 -2.97
N GLU A 26 4.74 15.10 -2.07
CA GLU A 26 4.73 16.31 -1.24
C GLU A 26 5.33 16.04 0.15
N TYR A 27 5.13 14.82 0.66
CA TYR A 27 5.61 14.39 1.97
C TYR A 27 6.53 13.17 1.87
N PRO A 28 7.81 13.29 1.44
CA PRO A 28 8.68 12.12 1.19
C PRO A 28 8.97 11.23 2.41
N GLU A 29 8.60 11.65 3.61
CA GLU A 29 8.59 10.83 4.83
C GLU A 29 7.46 9.79 4.83
N VAL A 30 6.37 10.05 4.10
CA VAL A 30 5.28 9.10 3.85
C VAL A 30 5.72 8.13 2.75
N ARG A 31 5.59 6.83 3.03
CA ARG A 31 5.96 5.74 2.13
C ARG A 31 4.75 4.92 1.74
N TRP A 32 4.66 4.67 0.44
CA TRP A 32 3.61 3.91 -0.21
C TRP A 32 4.14 2.57 -0.70
N ASP A 33 3.39 1.52 -0.41
CA ASP A 33 3.61 0.17 -0.94
C ASP A 33 2.29 -0.35 -1.51
N GLN A 34 2.41 -1.19 -2.55
CA GLN A 34 1.30 -1.89 -3.18
C GLN A 34 1.65 -3.36 -3.32
N TYR A 35 0.67 -4.21 -3.00
CA TYR A 35 0.79 -5.66 -3.02
C TYR A 35 -0.39 -6.27 -3.78
N GLY A 36 -0.11 -7.29 -4.58
CA GLY A 36 -1.11 -8.28 -4.98
C GLY A 36 -1.19 -9.37 -3.93
N VAL A 37 -2.34 -9.58 -3.29
CA VAL A 37 -2.56 -10.62 -2.27
C VAL A 37 -2.98 -11.91 -2.98
N VAL A 38 -2.10 -12.91 -2.94
CA VAL A 38 -2.23 -14.13 -3.75
C VAL A 38 -3.44 -14.98 -3.35
N PRO A 39 -3.67 -15.29 -2.06
CA PRO A 39 -4.76 -16.18 -1.65
C PRO A 39 -6.17 -15.64 -1.93
N THR A 40 -6.33 -14.31 -2.00
CA THR A 40 -7.63 -13.64 -2.09
C THR A 40 -7.86 -12.94 -3.42
N ASN A 41 -6.86 -12.88 -4.31
CA ASN A 41 -6.92 -12.13 -5.56
C ASN A 41 -7.25 -10.63 -5.34
N GLU A 42 -6.70 -10.03 -4.30
CA GLU A 42 -6.93 -8.63 -3.92
C GLU A 42 -5.70 -7.78 -4.21
N VAL A 43 -5.91 -6.47 -4.41
CA VAL A 43 -4.85 -5.47 -4.34
C VAL A 43 -4.92 -4.80 -2.99
N ALA A 44 -3.76 -4.66 -2.35
CA ALA A 44 -3.61 -3.95 -1.09
C ALA A 44 -2.63 -2.79 -1.25
N VAL A 45 -2.93 -1.66 -0.60
CA VAL A 45 -2.06 -0.49 -0.55
C VAL A 45 -1.83 -0.11 0.90
N THR A 46 -0.59 0.24 1.23
CA THR A 46 -0.22 0.72 2.56
C THR A 46 0.39 2.11 2.47
N ALA A 47 0.10 2.94 3.47
CA ALA A 47 0.80 4.18 3.72
C ALA A 47 1.43 4.13 5.11
N SER A 48 2.69 4.53 5.22
CA SER A 48 3.38 4.62 6.51
C SER A 48 4.18 5.90 6.66
N CYS A 49 4.25 6.42 7.89
CA CYS A 49 5.10 7.55 8.26
C CYS A 49 5.46 7.44 9.74
N GLY A 50 6.70 7.06 10.05
CA GLY A 50 7.12 6.80 11.42
C GLY A 50 6.23 5.76 12.12
N PRO A 51 5.58 6.09 13.25
CA PRO A 51 4.71 5.15 13.96
C PRO A 51 3.34 4.93 13.28
N ILE A 52 2.95 5.81 12.34
CA ILE A 52 1.67 5.68 11.64
C ILE A 52 1.83 4.67 10.51
N ALA A 53 0.93 3.69 10.46
CA ALA A 53 0.84 2.74 9.36
C ALA A 53 -0.61 2.30 9.15
N VAL A 54 -1.14 2.56 7.96
CA VAL A 54 -2.53 2.30 7.53
C VAL A 54 -2.55 1.52 6.21
N PHE A 55 -3.66 0.83 5.93
CA PHE A 55 -3.84 0.09 4.69
C PHE A 55 -5.29 0.05 4.22
N ALA A 56 -5.45 -0.22 2.92
CA ALA A 56 -6.72 -0.54 2.29
C ALA A 56 -6.53 -1.73 1.36
N LEU A 57 -7.60 -2.48 1.12
CA LEU A 57 -7.61 -3.63 0.22
C LEU A 57 -8.92 -3.67 -0.57
N ALA A 58 -8.87 -4.21 -1.78
CA ALA A 58 -10.04 -4.49 -2.60
C ALA A 58 -9.77 -5.65 -3.57
N PRO A 59 -10.80 -6.39 -4.00
CA PRO A 59 -10.66 -7.42 -5.04
C PRO A 59 -10.10 -6.83 -6.34
N SER A 60 -9.18 -7.55 -6.98
CA SER A 60 -8.74 -7.22 -8.34
C SER A 60 -9.89 -7.47 -9.32
N GLY A 61 -10.12 -6.53 -10.24
CA GLY A 61 -11.09 -6.69 -11.32
C GLY A 61 -10.67 -7.71 -12.37
N LEU A 62 -9.39 -8.08 -12.39
CA LEU A 62 -8.88 -9.14 -13.26
C LEU A 62 -9.09 -10.49 -12.57
N VAL A 63 -9.88 -11.37 -13.18
CA VAL A 63 -10.19 -12.70 -12.65
C VAL A 63 -9.35 -13.81 -13.28
N PHE A 64 -8.78 -13.55 -14.46
CA PHE A 64 -7.86 -14.45 -15.16
C PHE A 64 -6.82 -13.64 -15.95
N PRO A 65 -5.50 -13.90 -15.80
CA PRO A 65 -4.92 -14.82 -14.81
C PRO A 65 -5.21 -14.36 -13.38
N VAL A 66 -5.37 -15.29 -12.44
CA VAL A 66 -5.49 -14.95 -11.01
C VAL A 66 -4.15 -14.43 -10.47
N MET A 67 -4.16 -13.75 -9.33
CA MET A 67 -2.96 -13.14 -8.74
C MET A 67 -1.78 -14.12 -8.62
N ALA A 68 -2.05 -15.40 -8.27
CA ALA A 68 -1.02 -16.45 -8.17
C ALA A 68 -0.23 -16.66 -9.47
N ASP A 69 -0.85 -16.42 -10.62
CA ASP A 69 -0.28 -16.63 -11.94
C ASP A 69 0.39 -15.36 -12.50
N ARG A 70 0.24 -14.21 -11.81
CA ARG A 70 0.82 -12.90 -12.20
C ARG A 70 2.24 -12.73 -11.68
N ILE A 71 3.05 -13.76 -11.84
CA ILE A 71 4.43 -13.81 -11.35
C ILE A 71 5.32 -12.79 -12.09
N TYR A 72 4.97 -12.45 -13.33
CA TYR A 72 5.71 -11.54 -14.19
C TYR A 72 4.82 -10.41 -14.70
N GLY A 73 5.12 -9.19 -14.25
CA GLY A 73 4.42 -7.98 -14.63
C GLY A 73 3.27 -7.61 -13.70
N THR A 74 3.06 -6.31 -13.52
CA THR A 74 1.88 -5.79 -12.83
C THR A 74 0.84 -5.41 -13.86
N ASP A 75 -0.39 -5.88 -13.67
CA ASP A 75 -1.50 -5.51 -14.56
C ASP A 75 -1.86 -4.03 -14.37
N VAL A 76 -2.20 -3.35 -15.47
CA VAL A 76 -2.55 -1.93 -15.44
C VAL A 76 -3.81 -1.68 -14.59
N MET A 77 -4.77 -2.60 -14.58
CA MET A 77 -5.97 -2.49 -13.73
C MET A 77 -5.61 -2.59 -12.25
N ASP A 78 -4.65 -3.43 -11.87
CA ASP A 78 -4.17 -3.51 -10.49
C ASP A 78 -3.45 -2.22 -10.06
N ILE A 79 -2.71 -1.59 -10.97
CA ILE A 79 -2.10 -0.27 -10.73
C ILE A 79 -3.17 0.80 -10.54
N GLN A 80 -4.20 0.82 -11.39
CA GLN A 80 -5.30 1.78 -11.28
C GLN A 80 -6.06 1.62 -9.96
N LEU A 81 -6.42 0.37 -9.61
CA LEU A 81 -7.04 0.06 -8.33
C LEU A 81 -6.14 0.49 -7.15
N GLY A 82 -4.83 0.26 -7.25
CA GLY A 82 -3.88 0.73 -6.27
C GLY A 82 -3.89 2.25 -6.09
N GLN A 83 -4.01 3.03 -7.18
CA GLN A 83 -4.14 4.48 -7.11
C GLN A 83 -5.43 4.91 -6.41
N GLU A 84 -6.57 4.28 -6.73
CA GLU A 84 -7.85 4.57 -6.08
C GLU A 84 -7.81 4.28 -4.57
N LEU A 85 -7.18 3.17 -4.18
CA LEU A 85 -6.96 2.81 -2.77
C LEU A 85 -6.02 3.81 -2.06
N ALA A 86 -4.95 4.25 -2.73
CA ALA A 86 -4.04 5.25 -2.21
C ALA A 86 -4.75 6.59 -1.98
N GLU A 87 -5.58 7.04 -2.94
CA GLU A 87 -6.40 8.25 -2.80
C GLU A 87 -7.42 8.12 -1.67
N ALA A 88 -8.06 6.96 -1.51
CA ALA A 88 -8.98 6.70 -0.41
C ALA A 88 -8.26 6.79 0.95
N LEU A 89 -7.06 6.20 1.07
CA LEU A 89 -6.23 6.31 2.26
C LEU A 89 -5.84 7.76 2.54
N TRP A 90 -5.43 8.51 1.52
CA TRP A 90 -5.04 9.91 1.68
C TRP A 90 -6.23 10.78 2.11
N ARG A 91 -7.42 10.59 1.51
CA ARG A 91 -8.63 11.31 1.95
C ARG A 91 -8.96 11.06 3.41
N ARG A 92 -8.72 9.85 3.91
CA ARG A 92 -9.06 9.45 5.28
C ARG A 92 -7.98 9.81 6.32
N HIS A 93 -6.71 9.66 5.96
CA HIS A 93 -5.58 9.72 6.90
C HIS A 93 -4.51 10.76 6.52
N GLY A 94 -4.67 11.46 5.40
CA GLY A 94 -3.65 12.37 4.85
C GLY A 94 -3.28 13.49 5.81
N VAL A 95 -4.22 14.01 6.59
CA VAL A 95 -3.94 15.03 7.62
C VAL A 95 -2.98 14.51 8.70
N GLU A 96 -3.22 13.30 9.21
CA GLU A 96 -2.38 12.67 10.23
C GLU A 96 -0.99 12.32 9.67
N LEU A 97 -0.96 11.75 8.46
CA LEU A 97 0.28 11.41 7.75
C LEU A 97 1.14 12.65 7.47
N ALA A 98 0.54 13.74 6.98
CA ALA A 98 1.22 15.00 6.69
C ALA A 98 1.75 15.64 7.98
N ALA A 99 0.96 15.67 9.06
CA ALA A 99 1.40 16.21 10.35
C ALA A 99 2.61 15.43 10.90
N GLN A 100 2.57 14.09 10.80
CA GLN A 100 3.67 13.23 11.23
C GLN A 100 4.94 13.43 10.38
N ALA A 101 4.79 13.61 9.06
CA ALA A 101 5.89 13.93 8.16
C ALA A 101 6.55 15.27 8.53
N LEU A 102 5.75 16.32 8.77
CA LEU A 102 6.24 17.63 9.18
C LEU A 102 6.94 17.58 10.55
N SER A 103 6.39 16.84 11.51
CA SER A 103 7.02 16.63 12.82
C SER A 103 8.42 16.02 12.70
N GLN A 104 8.60 15.02 11.84
CA GLN A 104 9.91 14.39 11.60
C GLN A 104 10.92 15.35 10.96
N ARG A 105 10.47 16.27 10.09
CA ARG A 105 11.36 17.29 9.51
C ARG A 105 11.87 18.26 10.56
N ILE A 106 11.02 18.67 11.49
CA ILE A 106 11.38 19.59 12.56
C ILE A 106 12.33 18.90 13.54
N GLY A 107 12.04 17.66 13.95
CA GLY A 107 12.88 16.91 14.87
C GLY A 107 14.21 16.41 14.28
N ARG A 108 14.42 16.54 12.97
CA ARG A 108 15.69 16.23 12.28
C ARG A 108 16.61 17.45 12.09
N ARG A 109 16.15 18.66 12.42
CA ARG A 109 16.99 19.88 12.46
C ARG A 109 17.58 20.06 13.85
#